data_AF-A0A528LKV1-F1
#
_entry.id   AF-A0A528LKV1-F1
#
_cell.length_a   1.000
_cell.length_b   1.000
_cell.length_c   1.000
_cell.angle_alpha   90.00
_cell.angle_beta   90.00
_cell.angle_gamma   90.00
#
_symmetry.space_group_name_H-M   'P 1'
#
loop_
_entity.id
_entity.type
_entity.pdbx_description
1 polymer ?
#
loop_
_entity_poly.entity_id
_entity_poly.type
_entity_poly.pdbx_seq_one_letter_code
_entity_poly.pdbx_strand_id
1 'polypeptide(L)'
;ITGGGFPENIPRVLPKDFSAELDLDAIEVPAVFSWLAKTGGVAPEEMMRTFNCGVGMILAVASGQAAQVAAVLQEAGESVTPIGRIVPRRDAGVIYRGSIGL
;
A
#
# COMPACT_ATOMS: atom_id res chain seq x y z
N ILE A 1 4.33 -7.37 -1.51
CA ILE A 1 2.87 -7.57 -1.34
C ILE A 1 2.47 -8.78 -2.17
N THR A 2 2.03 -9.85 -1.54
CA THR A 2 1.70 -11.12 -2.20
C THR A 2 0.28 -11.56 -1.76
N GLY A 3 0.04 -12.84 -1.47
CA GLY A 3 -1.25 -13.30 -0.94
C GLY A 3 -1.61 -12.58 0.37
N GLY A 4 -2.88 -12.21 0.53
CA GLY A 4 -3.38 -11.42 1.66
C GLY A 4 -3.17 -9.91 1.53
N GLY A 5 -2.56 -9.45 0.43
CA GLY A 5 -2.56 -8.05 0.01
C GLY A 5 -2.01 -7.10 1.07
N PHE A 6 -2.50 -5.87 1.11
CA PHE A 6 -2.09 -4.89 2.13
C PHE A 6 -2.37 -5.32 3.57
N PRO A 7 -3.59 -5.76 3.94
CA PRO A 7 -3.96 -5.96 5.34
C PRO A 7 -3.17 -7.09 6.00
N GLU A 8 -2.74 -8.11 5.24
CA GLU A 8 -1.96 -9.20 5.82
C GLU A 8 -0.46 -9.01 5.72
N ASN A 9 0.06 -8.34 4.69
CA ASN A 9 1.51 -8.24 4.49
C ASN A 9 2.14 -7.14 5.34
N ILE A 10 1.51 -5.97 5.41
CA ILE A 10 2.12 -4.80 6.07
C ILE A 10 2.31 -4.99 7.58
N PRO A 11 1.33 -5.54 8.35
CA PRO A 11 1.51 -5.70 9.79
C PRO A 11 2.62 -6.69 10.18
N ARG A 12 3.08 -7.57 9.27
CA ARG A 12 4.13 -8.57 9.55
C ARG A 12 5.48 -7.95 9.87
N VAL A 13 5.73 -6.73 9.39
CA VAL A 13 7.00 -6.01 9.58
C VAL A 13 6.88 -4.88 10.61
N LEU A 14 5.69 -4.65 11.18
CA LEU A 14 5.45 -3.60 12.16
C LEU A 14 5.40 -4.18 13.59
N PRO A 15 5.96 -3.47 14.59
CA PRO A 15 5.70 -3.81 15.98
C PRO A 15 4.19 -3.67 16.29
N LYS A 16 3.72 -4.45 17.27
CA LYS A 16 2.28 -4.52 17.62
C LYS A 16 1.68 -3.18 18.05
N ASP A 17 2.51 -2.27 18.54
CA ASP A 17 2.11 -0.95 19.04
C ASP A 17 1.95 0.10 17.93
N PHE A 18 2.03 -0.31 16.66
CA PHE A 18 1.88 0.57 15.51
C PHE A 18 0.86 0.06 14.48
N SER A 19 0.38 1.00 13.66
CA SER A 19 -0.43 0.78 12.47
C SER A 19 0.20 1.51 11.28
N ALA A 20 0.01 0.98 10.07
CA ALA A 20 0.25 1.73 8.83
C ALA A 20 -1.02 2.47 8.43
N GLU A 21 -0.99 3.79 8.36
CA GLU A 21 -2.05 4.60 7.78
C GLU A 21 -1.70 4.92 6.32
N LEU A 22 -2.43 4.31 5.39
CA LEU A 22 -2.22 4.44 3.95
C LEU A 22 -3.17 5.47 3.34
N ASP A 23 -2.65 6.21 2.37
CA ASP A 23 -3.40 7.11 1.50
C ASP A 23 -3.71 6.39 0.18
N LEU A 24 -4.94 5.91 0.01
CA LEU A 24 -5.31 5.13 -1.17
C LEU A 24 -5.36 5.98 -2.43
N ASP A 25 -5.62 7.29 -2.31
CA ASP A 25 -5.65 8.22 -3.43
C ASP A 25 -4.25 8.43 -4.04
N ALA A 26 -3.20 8.10 -3.30
CA ALA A 26 -1.80 8.17 -3.76
C ALA A 26 -1.37 6.93 -4.59
N ILE A 27 -2.18 5.87 -4.62
CA ILE A 27 -1.84 4.64 -5.33
C ILE A 27 -2.37 4.71 -6.75
N GLU A 28 -1.46 4.74 -7.73
CA GLU A 28 -1.82 4.54 -9.13
C GLU A 28 -2.09 3.06 -9.40
N VAL A 29 -3.37 2.73 -9.57
CA VAL A 29 -3.80 1.35 -9.80
C VAL A 29 -3.71 1.01 -11.29
N PRO A 30 -2.94 -0.02 -11.70
CA PRO A 30 -2.93 -0.47 -13.08
C PRO A 30 -4.32 -0.88 -13.58
N ALA A 31 -4.68 -0.47 -14.80
CA ALA A 31 -6.01 -0.64 -15.38
C ALA A 31 -6.54 -2.09 -15.41
N VAL A 32 -5.65 -3.09 -15.38
CA VAL A 32 -6.03 -4.50 -15.28
C VAL A 32 -6.82 -4.81 -14.00
N PHE A 33 -6.52 -4.14 -12.89
CA PHE A 33 -7.24 -4.35 -11.63
C PHE A 33 -8.63 -3.70 -11.65
N SER A 34 -8.77 -2.52 -12.22
CA SER A 34 -10.08 -1.90 -12.48
C SER A 34 -10.95 -2.77 -13.37
N TRP A 35 -10.38 -3.29 -14.46
CA TRP A 35 -11.07 -4.22 -15.35
C TRP A 35 -11.50 -5.49 -14.61
N LEU A 36 -10.61 -6.06 -13.78
CA LEU A 36 -10.90 -7.27 -13.00
C LEU A 36 -11.99 -7.02 -11.95
N ALA A 37 -11.91 -5.93 -11.20
CA ALA A 37 -12.91 -5.55 -10.20
C ALA A 37 -14.29 -5.39 -10.83
N LYS A 38 -14.36 -4.65 -11.95
CA LYS A 38 -15.61 -4.41 -12.68
C LYS A 38 -16.17 -5.69 -13.29
N THR A 39 -15.33 -6.50 -13.95
CA THR A 39 -15.78 -7.70 -14.66
C THR A 39 -16.20 -8.81 -13.70
N GLY A 40 -15.48 -8.97 -12.59
CA GLY A 40 -15.77 -9.96 -11.57
C GLY A 40 -16.78 -9.51 -10.50
N GLY A 41 -17.18 -8.24 -10.50
CA GLY A 41 -18.01 -7.67 -9.43
C GLY A 41 -17.33 -7.70 -8.06
N VAL A 42 -16.00 -7.57 -8.03
CA VAL A 42 -15.20 -7.70 -6.80
C VAL A 42 -15.15 -6.37 -6.06
N ALA A 43 -15.49 -6.39 -4.78
CA ALA A 43 -15.45 -5.20 -3.94
C ALA A 43 -14.01 -4.67 -3.76
N PRO A 44 -13.80 -3.35 -3.63
CA PRO A 44 -12.46 -2.76 -3.46
C PRO A 44 -11.65 -3.34 -2.30
N GLU A 45 -12.28 -3.63 -1.17
CA GLU A 45 -11.63 -4.23 0.00
C GLU A 45 -11.08 -5.62 -0.30
N GLU A 46 -11.82 -6.41 -1.08
CA GLU A 46 -11.42 -7.74 -1.50
C GLU A 46 -10.30 -7.66 -2.55
N MET A 47 -10.33 -6.67 -3.43
CA MET A 47 -9.24 -6.39 -4.36
C MET A 47 -7.92 -6.11 -3.62
N MET A 48 -7.96 -5.27 -2.57
CA MET A 48 -6.78 -4.94 -1.75
C MET A 48 -6.32 -6.08 -0.83
N ARG A 49 -7.21 -7.03 -0.50
CA ARG A 49 -6.87 -8.25 0.27
C ARG A 49 -6.26 -9.32 -0.62
N THR A 50 -6.67 -9.40 -1.88
CA THR A 50 -6.27 -10.50 -2.77
C THR A 50 -5.12 -10.11 -3.69
N PHE A 51 -5.08 -8.86 -4.15
CA PHE A 51 -4.08 -8.37 -5.10
C PHE A 51 -3.18 -7.29 -4.49
N ASN A 52 -2.12 -6.96 -5.22
CA ASN A 52 -1.20 -5.88 -4.85
C ASN A 52 -1.67 -4.48 -5.29
N CYS A 53 -2.68 -4.40 -6.18
CA CYS A 53 -3.24 -3.17 -6.73
C CYS A 53 -2.19 -2.17 -7.26
N GLY A 54 -1.05 -2.65 -7.77
CA GLY A 54 0.04 -1.82 -8.30
C GLY A 54 1.23 -1.65 -7.35
N VAL A 55 1.11 -2.00 -6.07
CA VAL A 55 2.18 -1.85 -5.08
C VAL A 55 2.86 -3.19 -4.82
N GLY A 56 3.94 -3.48 -5.55
CA GLY A 56 4.69 -4.73 -5.41
C GLY A 56 5.45 -4.87 -4.09
N MET A 57 5.97 -3.77 -3.55
CA MET A 57 6.79 -3.72 -2.34
C MET A 57 6.49 -2.45 -1.53
N ILE A 58 6.65 -2.52 -0.21
CA ILE A 58 6.52 -1.38 0.69
C ILE A 58 7.78 -1.33 1.57
N LEU A 59 8.31 -0.12 1.76
CA LEU A 59 9.41 0.15 2.67
C LEU A 59 8.92 1.09 3.78
N ALA A 60 9.22 0.73 5.03
CA ALA A 60 9.07 1.64 6.16
C ALA A 60 10.44 2.27 6.45
N VAL A 61 10.52 3.60 6.36
CA VAL A 61 11.77 4.36 6.51
C VAL A 61 11.58 5.52 7.46
N ALA A 62 12.68 6.03 8.01
CA ALA A 62 12.65 7.27 8.78
C ALA A 62 12.13 8.42 7.90
N SER A 63 11.24 9.27 8.44
CA SER A 63 10.60 10.34 7.68
C SER A 63 11.61 11.29 7.02
N GLY A 64 12.69 11.62 7.71
CA GLY A 64 13.78 12.46 7.18
C GLY A 64 14.61 11.83 6.07
N GLN A 65 14.48 10.51 5.84
CA GLN A 65 15.22 9.77 4.81
C GLN A 65 14.34 9.36 3.62
N ALA A 66 13.02 9.57 3.70
CA ALA A 66 12.09 9.08 2.68
C ALA A 66 12.42 9.57 1.27
N ALA A 67 12.74 10.85 1.12
CA ALA A 67 13.11 11.43 -0.18
C ALA A 67 14.42 10.84 -0.73
N GLN A 68 15.42 10.63 0.14
CA GLN A 68 16.71 10.06 -0.28
C GLN A 68 16.55 8.60 -0.72
N VAL A 69 15.80 7.80 0.05
CA VAL A 69 15.53 6.39 -0.32
C VAL A 69 14.75 6.30 -1.62
N ALA A 70 13.74 7.17 -1.81
CA ALA A 70 12.99 7.23 -3.06
C ALA A 70 13.89 7.56 -4.26
N ALA A 71 14.78 8.53 -4.12
CA ALA A 71 15.72 8.90 -5.19
C ALA A 71 16.63 7.72 -5.59
N VAL A 72 17.21 7.00 -4.62
CA VAL A 72 18.09 5.84 -4.89
C VAL A 72 17.34 4.74 -5.65
N LEU A 73 16.09 4.45 -5.28
CA LEU A 73 15.28 3.44 -5.95
C LEU A 73 14.86 3.90 -7.36
N GLN A 74 14.54 5.18 -7.52
CA GLN A 74 14.22 5.76 -8.83
C GLN A 74 15.43 5.75 -9.77
N GLU A 75 16.64 6.03 -9.27
CA GLU A 75 17.89 5.89 -10.03
C GLU A 75 18.15 4.43 -10.45
N ALA A 76 17.68 3.46 -9.66
CA ALA A 76 17.73 2.05 -10.00
C ALA A 76 16.63 1.60 -10.99
N GLY A 77 15.76 2.52 -11.44
CA GLY A 77 14.69 2.26 -12.41
C GLY A 77 13.34 1.90 -11.81
N GLU A 78 13.16 2.01 -10.49
CA GLU A 78 11.90 1.70 -9.81
C GLU A 78 10.95 2.90 -9.78
N SER A 79 9.65 2.62 -9.77
CA SER A 79 8.62 3.63 -9.50
C SER A 79 8.32 3.68 -8.01
N VAL A 80 8.54 4.84 -7.38
CA VAL A 80 8.37 5.00 -5.93
C VAL A 80 7.40 6.12 -5.63
N THR A 81 6.38 5.79 -4.84
CA THR A 81 5.37 6.74 -4.37
C THR A 81 5.25 6.67 -2.86
N PRO A 82 5.30 7.81 -2.14
CA PRO A 82 4.92 7.86 -0.73
C PRO A 82 3.42 7.57 -0.59
N ILE A 83 3.08 6.46 0.05
CA ILE A 83 1.68 5.99 0.16
C ILE A 83 1.12 6.07 1.59
N GLY A 84 1.85 6.63 2.55
CA GLY A 84 1.36 6.69 3.92
C GLY A 84 2.42 6.92 4.99
N ARG A 85 2.07 6.58 6.22
CA ARG A 85 2.91 6.76 7.41
C ARG A 85 2.62 5.71 8.47
N ILE A 86 3.60 5.46 9.34
CA ILE A 86 3.41 4.64 10.54
C ILE A 86 2.89 5.54 11.67
N VAL A 87 1.86 5.08 12.37
CA VAL A 87 1.19 5.79 13.47
C VAL A 87 1.06 4.88 14.69
N PRO A 88 0.86 5.42 15.91
CA PRO A 88 0.51 4.60 17.07
C PRO A 88 -0.68 3.68 16.77
N ARG A 89 -0.69 2.49 17.38
CA ARG A 89 -1.69 1.46 17.13
C ARG A 89 -3.11 2.03 17.23
N ARG A 90 -3.93 1.72 16.22
CA ARG A 90 -5.39 1.86 16.29
C ARG A 90 -6.05 0.49 16.07
N ASP A 91 -7.32 0.50 15.69
CA ASP A 91 -8.18 -0.68 15.61
C ASP A 91 -7.62 -1.80 14.71
N ALA A 92 -6.85 -1.45 13.67
CA ALA A 92 -6.25 -2.39 12.73
C ALA A 92 -4.75 -2.14 12.50
N GLY A 93 -4.03 -3.15 12.02
CA GLY A 93 -2.62 -3.02 11.64
C GLY A 93 -2.40 -2.17 10.38
N VAL A 94 -3.43 -2.04 9.56
CA VAL A 94 -3.48 -1.14 8.40
C VAL A 94 -4.78 -0.35 8.46
N ILE A 95 -4.70 0.94 8.16
CA ILE A 95 -5.81 1.88 8.17
C ILE A 95 -5.78 2.63 6.84
N TYR A 96 -6.93 2.83 6.23
CA TYR A 96 -7.03 3.46 4.92
C TYR A 96 -7.64 4.86 5.03
N ARG A 97 -7.06 5.82 4.30
CA ARG A 97 -7.63 7.12 3.97
C ARG A 97 -7.88 7.16 2.46
N GLY A 98 -8.86 7.94 2.02
CA GLY A 98 -9.19 8.05 0.60
C GLY A 98 -9.89 6.80 0.05
N SER A 99 -9.86 6.64 -1.26
CA SER A 99 -10.46 5.50 -1.97
C SER A 99 -9.50 4.96 -3.02
N ILE A 100 -9.39 3.64 -3.11
CA ILE A 100 -8.55 3.01 -4.13
C ILE A 100 -9.19 3.25 -5.52
N GLY A 101 -8.38 3.68 -6.49
CA GLY A 101 -8.83 4.01 -7.85
C GLY A 101 -9.14 2.77 -8.69
N LEU A 102 -10.23 2.06 -8.38
CA LEU A 102 -10.70 0.86 -9.09
C LEU A 102 -11.88 1.15 -10.03
#